data_AF-A0A7X3HM48-F1
#
_entry.id   AF-A0A7X3HM48-F1
#
_cell.length_a   1.000
_cell.length_b   1.000
_cell.length_c   1.000
_cell.angle_alpha   90.00
_cell.angle_beta   90.00
_cell.angle_gamma   90.00
#
_symmetry.space_group_name_H-M   'P 1'
#
loop_
_entity.id
_entity.type
_entity.pdbx_description
1 polymer ?
#
loop_
_entity_poly.entity_id
_entity_poly.type
_entity_poly.pdbx_seq_one_letter_code
_entity_poly.pdbx_strand_id
1 'polypeptide(L)'
;MRHRTPPTSRNRGALAVEAAFALPVIIAGAMMFMELGNIGLAINMGSSALEHAIAQFREDPAESIEAGQMERMVRQRMAAASHGYLGDSDIATVAVESFTSLDALDGNDARKAKTAPTRTVPVWRITVEIRKNFITPLPRLLGTDGTAFRYQYQHLLGDLPAQTHTLSQAN
;
A
#
# COMPACT_ATOMS: atom_id res chain seq x y z
N MET A 1 -45.70 -35.66 -47.24
CA MET A 1 -44.57 -36.18 -46.42
C MET A 1 -43.49 -35.09 -46.34
N ARG A 2 -43.17 -34.56 -45.15
CA ARG A 2 -42.08 -33.57 -44.97
C ARG A 2 -40.90 -34.25 -44.28
N HIS A 3 -39.78 -34.38 -44.98
CA HIS A 3 -38.50 -34.78 -44.39
C HIS A 3 -37.99 -33.66 -43.48
N ARG A 4 -37.93 -33.92 -42.16
CA ARG A 4 -37.05 -33.16 -41.26
C ARG A 4 -35.65 -33.73 -41.41
N THR A 5 -34.72 -32.93 -41.90
CA THR A 5 -33.29 -33.20 -41.76
C THR A 5 -32.90 -32.98 -40.29
N PRO A 6 -32.29 -33.97 -39.61
CA PRO A 6 -31.84 -33.78 -38.23
C PRO A 6 -30.62 -32.83 -38.20
N PRO A 7 -30.54 -31.92 -37.22
CA PRO A 7 -29.40 -31.00 -37.12
C PRO A 7 -28.10 -31.75 -36.84
N THR A 8 -27.08 -31.45 -37.63
CA THR A 8 -25.74 -32.05 -37.63
C THR A 8 -25.06 -31.97 -36.26
N SER A 9 -24.92 -33.12 -35.59
CA SER A 9 -24.25 -33.27 -34.29
C SER A 9 -22.75 -32.96 -34.34
N ARG A 10 -22.11 -33.13 -35.50
CA ARG A 10 -20.67 -32.88 -35.71
C ARG A 10 -20.23 -31.44 -35.40
N ASN A 11 -20.99 -30.43 -35.82
CA ASN A 11 -20.64 -29.02 -35.55
C ASN A 11 -20.74 -28.68 -34.06
N ARG A 12 -21.71 -29.27 -33.35
CA ARG A 12 -21.81 -29.11 -31.89
C ARG A 12 -20.66 -29.80 -31.15
N GLY A 13 -20.20 -30.95 -31.66
CA GLY A 13 -19.04 -31.67 -31.11
C GLY A 13 -17.73 -30.89 -31.28
N ALA A 14 -17.47 -30.31 -32.45
CA ALA A 14 -16.28 -29.50 -32.70
C ALA A 14 -16.26 -28.24 -31.81
N LEU A 15 -17.37 -27.51 -31.73
CA LEU A 15 -17.50 -26.33 -30.85
C LEU A 15 -17.33 -26.68 -29.37
N ALA A 16 -17.80 -27.85 -28.92
CA ALA A 16 -17.61 -28.30 -27.54
C ALA A 16 -16.14 -28.60 -27.22
N VAL A 17 -15.39 -29.18 -28.16
CA VAL A 17 -13.96 -29.46 -28.00
C VAL A 17 -13.15 -28.16 -27.98
N GLU A 18 -13.42 -27.24 -28.91
CA GLU A 18 -12.76 -25.92 -28.94
C GLU A 18 -13.04 -25.13 -27.65
N ALA A 19 -14.29 -25.13 -27.18
CA ALA A 19 -14.65 -24.50 -25.92
C ALA A 19 -13.94 -25.15 -24.72
N ALA A 20 -13.80 -26.48 -24.68
CA ALA A 20 -13.12 -27.17 -23.59
C ALA A 20 -11.63 -26.77 -23.48
N PHE A 21 -10.98 -26.41 -24.58
CA PHE A 21 -9.60 -25.92 -24.58
C PHE A 21 -9.50 -24.40 -24.35
N ALA A 22 -10.43 -23.62 -24.89
CA ALA A 22 -10.39 -22.15 -24.76
C ALA A 22 -10.87 -21.66 -23.38
N LEU A 23 -11.88 -22.32 -22.79
CA LEU A 23 -12.53 -21.87 -21.56
C LEU A 23 -11.57 -21.73 -20.37
N PRO A 24 -10.65 -22.69 -20.07
CA PRO A 24 -9.73 -22.53 -18.95
C PRO A 24 -8.82 -21.31 -19.09
N VAL A 25 -8.36 -21.02 -20.32
CA VAL A 25 -7.51 -19.86 -20.60
C VAL A 25 -8.29 -18.56 -20.43
N ILE A 26 -9.53 -18.50 -20.91
CA ILE A 26 -10.41 -17.33 -20.73
C ILE A 26 -10.68 -17.08 -19.24
N ILE A 27 -10.96 -18.14 -18.47
CA ILE A 27 -11.17 -18.04 -17.02
C ILE A 27 -9.89 -17.55 -16.32
N ALA A 28 -8.73 -18.10 -16.68
CA ALA A 28 -7.45 -17.66 -16.12
C ALA A 28 -7.19 -16.18 -16.44
N GLY A 29 -7.45 -15.75 -17.68
CA GLY A 29 -7.36 -14.34 -18.07
C GLY A 29 -8.28 -13.45 -17.23
N ALA A 30 -9.55 -13.84 -17.06
CA ALA A 30 -10.49 -13.09 -16.22
C ALA A 30 -10.05 -13.01 -14.75
N MET A 31 -9.55 -14.11 -14.18
CA MET A 31 -8.98 -14.13 -12.83
C MET A 31 -7.77 -13.19 -12.71
N MET A 32 -6.88 -13.19 -13.72
CA MET A 32 -5.72 -12.31 -13.75
C MET A 32 -6.13 -10.84 -13.73
N PHE A 33 -7.12 -10.45 -14.53
CA PHE A 33 -7.66 -9.08 -14.52
C PHE A 33 -8.24 -8.69 -13.15
N MET A 34 -8.98 -9.59 -12.51
CA MET A 34 -9.51 -9.35 -11.16
C MET A 34 -8.39 -9.15 -10.13
N GLU A 35 -7.33 -9.97 -10.17
CA GLU A 35 -6.20 -9.82 -9.25
C GLU A 35 -5.45 -8.52 -9.46
N LEU A 36 -5.17 -8.15 -10.72
CA LEU A 36 -4.50 -6.89 -11.02
C LEU A 36 -5.33 -5.69 -10.55
N GLY A 37 -6.66 -5.74 -10.74
CA GLY A 37 -7.57 -4.73 -10.21
C GLY A 37 -7.56 -4.65 -8.69
N ASN A 38 -7.59 -5.79 -8.00
CA ASN A 38 -7.53 -5.89 -6.54
C ASN A 38 -6.22 -5.33 -5.97
N ILE A 39 -5.08 -5.65 -6.61
CA ILE A 39 -3.76 -5.10 -6.25
C ILE A 39 -3.75 -3.58 -6.46
N GLY A 40 -4.18 -3.10 -7.62
CA GLY A 40 -4.21 -1.67 -7.92
C GLY A 40 -5.10 -0.88 -6.96
N LEU A 41 -6.27 -1.42 -6.61
CA LEU A 41 -7.16 -0.82 -5.61
C LEU A 41 -6.53 -0.83 -4.21
N ALA A 42 -5.83 -1.90 -3.82
CA ALA A 42 -5.10 -1.95 -2.55
C ALA A 42 -3.96 -0.95 -2.47
N ILE A 43 -3.25 -0.73 -3.58
CA ILE A 43 -2.20 0.28 -3.67
C ILE A 43 -2.77 1.69 -3.48
N ASN A 44 -3.82 2.03 -4.23
CA ASN A 44 -4.43 3.35 -4.17
C ASN A 44 -5.08 3.63 -2.81
N MET A 45 -5.82 2.64 -2.26
CA MET A 45 -6.44 2.77 -0.96
C MET A 45 -5.39 2.90 0.15
N GLY A 46 -4.32 2.10 0.11
CA GLY A 46 -3.25 2.17 1.09
C GLY A 46 -2.48 3.49 1.06
N SER A 47 -2.20 4.03 -0.13
CA SER A 47 -1.56 5.34 -0.27
C SER A 47 -2.44 6.45 0.30
N SER A 48 -3.71 6.51 -0.10
CA SER A 48 -4.64 7.53 0.36
C SER A 48 -4.88 7.44 1.87
N ALA A 49 -5.05 6.23 2.41
CA ALA A 49 -5.23 6.02 3.83
C ALA A 49 -3.99 6.41 4.65
N LEU A 50 -2.79 6.14 4.14
CA LEU A 50 -1.54 6.57 4.76
C LEU A 50 -1.42 8.11 4.76
N GLU A 51 -1.73 8.77 3.64
CA GLU A 51 -1.74 10.22 3.55
C GLU A 51 -2.71 10.86 4.56
N HIS A 52 -3.92 10.30 4.70
CA HIS A 52 -4.90 10.76 5.68
C HIS A 52 -4.43 10.52 7.13
N ALA A 53 -3.87 9.35 7.41
CA ALA A 53 -3.32 9.02 8.72
C ALA A 53 -2.19 9.99 9.12
N ILE A 54 -1.36 10.35 8.14
CA ILE A 54 -0.22 11.24 8.32
C ILE A 54 -0.64 12.70 8.48
N ALA A 55 -1.60 13.17 7.68
CA ALA A 55 -2.06 14.54 7.71
C ALA A 55 -2.52 14.98 9.11
N GLN A 56 -3.15 14.07 9.86
CA GLN A 56 -3.60 14.33 11.23
C GLN A 56 -2.44 14.59 12.22
N PHE A 57 -1.23 14.08 11.98
CA PHE A 57 -0.08 14.38 12.85
C PHE A 57 0.47 15.80 12.66
N ARG A 58 0.09 16.51 11.59
CA ARG A 58 0.44 17.93 11.44
C ARG A 58 -0.35 18.82 12.40
N GLU A 59 -1.50 18.33 12.88
CA GLU A 59 -2.36 19.02 13.84
C GLU A 59 -2.02 18.65 15.30
N ASP A 60 -1.37 17.49 15.52
CA ASP A 60 -0.92 17.03 16.84
C ASP A 60 0.48 17.59 17.19
N PRO A 61 0.73 18.08 18.43
CA PRO A 61 2.04 18.59 18.83
C PRO A 61 3.16 17.54 18.77
N ALA A 62 4.10 17.74 17.85
CA ALA A 62 5.18 16.80 17.48
C ALA A 62 6.12 16.38 18.64
N GLU A 63 6.23 17.18 19.71
CA GLU A 63 7.18 16.94 20.80
C GLU A 63 6.71 15.89 21.81
N SER A 64 5.47 15.40 21.71
CA SER A 64 4.88 14.48 22.70
C SER A 64 4.74 13.03 22.24
N ILE A 65 4.99 12.74 20.96
CA ILE A 65 4.69 11.44 20.38
C ILE A 65 5.98 10.62 20.25
N GLU A 66 6.08 9.52 20.99
CA GLU A 66 7.15 8.53 20.83
C GLU A 66 6.94 7.72 19.54
N ALA A 67 8.03 7.25 18.90
CA ALA A 67 7.97 6.47 17.65
C ALA A 67 7.03 5.25 17.73
N GLY A 68 7.04 4.51 18.84
CA GLY A 68 6.13 3.37 19.03
C GLY A 68 4.65 3.76 19.20
N GLN A 69 4.37 4.98 19.69
CA GLN A 69 3.00 5.50 19.70
C GLN A 69 2.57 5.92 18.29
N MET A 70 3.46 6.57 17.55
CA MET A 70 3.25 6.95 16.15
C MET A 70 2.91 5.73 15.28
N GLU A 71 3.65 4.63 15.41
CA GLU A 71 3.39 3.38 14.67
C GLU A 71 1.97 2.86 14.91
N ARG A 72 1.52 2.82 16.17
CA ARG A 72 0.17 2.39 16.52
C ARG A 72 -0.90 3.33 15.98
N MET A 73 -0.67 4.64 16.07
CA MET A 73 -1.61 5.64 15.57
C MET A 73 -1.72 5.60 14.04
N VAL A 74 -0.61 5.50 13.31
CA VAL A 74 -0.58 5.33 11.85
C VAL A 74 -1.38 4.09 11.45
N ARG A 75 -1.11 2.94 12.09
CA ARG A 75 -1.82 1.68 11.84
C ARG A 75 -3.34 1.83 12.03
N GLN A 76 -3.76 2.35 13.18
CA GLN A 76 -5.20 2.52 13.49
C GLN A 76 -5.89 3.50 12.55
N ARG A 77 -5.28 4.66 12.31
CA ARG A 77 -5.83 5.71 11.44
C ARG A 77 -5.91 5.23 9.99
N MET A 78 -4.90 4.50 9.52
CA MET A 78 -4.89 3.96 8.17
C MET A 78 -5.96 2.87 7.98
N ALA A 79 -6.13 1.96 8.95
CA ALA A 79 -7.22 0.98 8.89
C ALA A 79 -8.61 1.66 8.89
N ALA A 80 -8.78 2.72 9.69
CA ALA A 80 -10.03 3.50 9.72
C ALA A 80 -10.29 4.25 8.41
N ALA A 81 -9.27 4.91 7.85
CA ALA A 81 -9.35 5.66 6.59
C ALA A 81 -9.52 4.77 5.36
N SER A 82 -9.22 3.47 5.46
CA SER A 82 -9.37 2.51 4.36
C SER A 82 -10.80 2.01 4.17
N HIS A 83 -11.78 2.51 4.95
CA HIS A 83 -13.21 2.19 4.81
C HIS A 83 -13.53 0.68 4.72
N GLY A 84 -12.82 -0.14 5.50
CA GLY A 84 -13.00 -1.60 5.53
C GLY A 84 -12.32 -2.36 4.37
N TYR A 85 -11.68 -1.67 3.43
CA TYR A 85 -10.92 -2.33 2.38
C TYR A 85 -9.55 -2.84 2.87
N LEU A 86 -8.89 -2.12 3.78
CA LEU A 86 -7.70 -2.59 4.50
C LEU A 86 -8.04 -2.67 5.98
N GLY A 87 -7.96 -3.89 6.53
CA GLY A 87 -8.08 -4.11 7.98
C GLY A 87 -6.73 -3.99 8.69
N ASP A 88 -6.75 -4.00 10.03
CA ASP A 88 -5.51 -4.03 10.82
C ASP A 88 -4.61 -5.23 10.49
N SER A 89 -5.23 -6.38 10.20
CA SER A 89 -4.52 -7.60 9.77
C SER A 89 -3.88 -7.49 8.39
N ASP A 90 -4.34 -6.56 7.55
CA ASP A 90 -3.75 -6.32 6.23
C ASP A 90 -2.51 -5.41 6.33
N ILE A 91 -2.37 -4.64 7.41
CA ILE A 91 -1.19 -3.80 7.69
C ILE A 91 -0.14 -4.70 8.36
N ALA A 92 0.78 -5.24 7.58
CA ALA A 92 1.79 -6.18 8.08
C ALA A 92 2.77 -5.49 9.04
N THR A 93 3.34 -4.36 8.62
CA THR A 93 4.36 -3.65 9.38
C THR A 93 4.17 -2.15 9.25
N VAL A 94 4.38 -1.42 10.35
CA VAL A 94 4.57 0.04 10.34
C VAL A 94 5.88 0.29 11.07
N ALA A 95 6.81 0.98 10.42
CA ALA A 95 8.10 1.35 11.01
C ALA A 95 8.26 2.86 10.90
N VAL A 96 8.64 3.47 12.03
CA VAL A 96 8.84 4.92 12.12
C VAL A 96 10.27 5.20 12.54
N GLU A 97 11.00 5.94 11.71
CA GLU A 97 12.40 6.30 11.95
C GLU A 97 12.53 7.84 12.00
N SER A 98 13.08 8.37 13.10
CA SER A 98 13.31 9.81 13.27
C SER A 98 14.77 10.18 12.94
N PHE A 99 14.95 11.23 12.16
CA PHE A 99 16.24 11.81 11.79
C PHE A 99 16.37 13.24 12.34
N THR A 100 17.57 13.60 12.78
CA THR A 100 17.87 14.93 13.33
C THR A 100 18.06 15.99 12.25
N SER A 101 18.40 15.62 11.02
CA SER A 101 18.45 16.52 9.87
C SER A 101 18.19 15.78 8.57
N LEU A 102 17.71 16.50 7.54
CA LEU A 102 17.51 15.97 6.20
C LEU A 102 18.84 15.52 5.55
N ASP A 103 19.95 16.19 5.89
CA ASP A 103 21.30 15.80 5.44
C ASP A 103 21.75 14.43 5.96
N ALA A 104 21.18 13.95 7.08
CA ALA A 104 21.45 12.60 7.59
C ALA A 104 20.72 11.49 6.81
N LEU A 105 19.78 11.86 5.93
CA LEU A 105 19.00 10.92 5.11
C LEU A 105 19.72 10.53 3.82
N ASP A 106 20.61 11.41 3.30
CA ASP A 106 21.41 11.19 2.08
C ASP A 106 22.81 10.72 2.47
N GLY A 107 22.95 9.42 2.77
CA GLY A 107 24.16 8.78 3.31
C GLY A 107 25.40 8.78 2.41
N ASN A 108 25.64 9.80 1.59
CA ASN A 108 26.67 9.82 0.56
C ASN A 108 27.74 10.93 0.67
N ASP A 109 27.70 11.79 1.69
CA ASP A 109 28.65 12.92 1.78
C ASP A 109 29.42 13.01 3.12
N ALA A 110 30.22 11.99 3.41
CA ALA A 110 31.29 12.09 4.43
C ALA A 110 32.45 13.03 4.03
N ARG A 111 32.31 13.86 2.98
CA ARG A 111 33.39 14.74 2.47
C ARG A 111 33.07 16.24 2.38
N LYS A 112 31.89 16.70 2.80
CA LYS A 112 31.55 18.13 2.80
C LYS A 112 30.90 18.65 4.09
N ALA A 113 31.43 18.30 5.26
CA ALA A 113 31.05 18.98 6.49
C ALA A 113 31.88 20.27 6.70
N LYS A 114 31.51 21.36 6.02
CA LYS A 114 31.88 22.74 6.40
C LYS A 114 30.73 23.71 6.09
N THR A 115 29.56 23.50 6.70
CA THR A 115 28.58 24.57 6.99
C THR A 115 27.71 24.05 8.14
N ALA A 116 27.60 24.80 9.23
CA ALA A 116 26.76 24.43 10.36
C ALA A 116 25.27 24.46 9.94
N PRO A 117 24.44 23.44 10.26
CA PRO A 117 23.02 23.48 9.96
C PRO A 117 22.31 24.40 10.98
N THR A 118 21.78 25.53 10.53
CA THR A 118 21.10 26.53 11.37
C THR A 118 19.64 26.18 11.72
N ARG A 119 19.15 24.97 11.40
CA ARG A 119 17.82 24.50 11.82
C ARG A 119 17.72 22.97 11.82
N THR A 120 17.72 22.39 13.01
CA THR A 120 17.51 20.95 13.25
C THR A 120 16.00 20.68 13.26
N VAL A 121 15.38 20.53 12.09
CA VAL A 121 13.97 20.15 11.99
C VAL A 121 13.89 18.62 12.01
N PRO A 122 13.14 17.99 12.94
CA PRO A 122 13.04 16.55 12.99
C PRO A 122 12.33 16.03 11.72
N VAL A 123 12.95 15.07 11.04
CA VAL A 123 12.39 14.41 9.86
C VAL A 123 11.98 12.99 10.24
N TRP A 124 10.77 12.59 9.88
CA TRP A 124 10.25 11.26 10.18
C TRP A 124 10.07 10.47 8.90
N ARG A 125 10.68 9.29 8.81
CA ARG A 125 10.45 8.32 7.76
C ARG A 125 9.46 7.27 8.26
N ILE A 126 8.31 7.21 7.61
CA ILE A 126 7.26 6.24 7.92
C ILE A 126 7.24 5.23 6.79
N THR A 127 7.50 3.97 7.11
CA THR A 127 7.43 2.85 6.20
C THR A 127 6.25 1.98 6.60
N VAL A 128 5.32 1.74 5.66
CA VAL A 128 4.17 0.86 5.89
C VAL A 128 4.17 -0.25 4.88
N GLU A 129 4.07 -1.49 5.36
CA GLU A 129 3.91 -2.64 4.50
C GLU A 129 2.48 -3.20 4.64
N ILE A 130 1.79 -3.35 3.52
CA ILE A 130 0.51 -4.03 3.44
C ILE A 130 0.72 -5.42 2.88
N ARG A 131 0.03 -6.41 3.45
CA ARG A 131 -0.11 -7.76 2.92
C ARG A 131 -1.58 -8.10 2.76
N LYS A 132 -2.00 -8.44 1.54
CA LYS A 132 -3.40 -8.80 1.26
C LYS A 132 -3.49 -10.08 0.47
N ASN A 133 -4.45 -10.94 0.83
CA ASN A 133 -4.66 -12.22 0.17
C ASN A 133 -5.18 -12.02 -1.27
N PHE A 134 -4.79 -12.93 -2.16
CA PHE A 134 -5.39 -13.03 -3.49
C PHE A 134 -6.86 -13.46 -3.39
N ILE A 135 -7.69 -12.96 -4.29
CA ILE A 135 -9.14 -13.26 -4.29
C ILE A 135 -9.44 -14.55 -5.06
N THR A 136 -8.65 -14.81 -6.09
CA THR A 136 -8.73 -15.94 -7.02
C THR A 136 -7.67 -17.00 -6.67
N PRO A 137 -7.88 -18.26 -7.06
CA PRO A 137 -6.87 -19.29 -6.90
C PRO A 137 -5.73 -19.19 -7.92
N LEU A 138 -5.81 -18.29 -8.91
CA LEU A 138 -4.91 -18.28 -10.06
C LEU A 138 -3.42 -18.24 -9.69
N PRO A 139 -2.93 -17.39 -8.76
CA PRO A 139 -1.50 -17.37 -8.42
C PRO A 139 -0.99 -18.75 -7.98
N ARG A 140 -1.77 -19.45 -7.16
CA ARG A 140 -1.44 -20.83 -6.73
C ARG A 140 -1.45 -21.82 -7.89
N LEU A 141 -2.40 -21.67 -8.83
CA LEU A 141 -2.47 -22.51 -10.04
C LEU A 141 -1.30 -22.26 -11.01
N LEU A 142 -0.70 -21.07 -10.98
CA LEU A 142 0.49 -20.71 -11.76
C LEU A 142 1.81 -21.11 -11.08
N GLY A 143 1.75 -21.81 -9.95
CA GLY A 143 2.95 -22.28 -9.23
C GLY A 143 3.61 -21.23 -8.34
N THR A 144 2.93 -20.13 -8.03
CA THR A 144 3.41 -19.24 -6.97
C THR A 144 2.93 -19.78 -5.62
N ASP A 145 3.85 -20.08 -4.69
CA ASP A 145 3.51 -20.52 -3.33
C ASP A 145 2.89 -19.40 -2.47
N GLY A 146 2.81 -18.18 -3.00
CA GLY A 146 2.23 -17.03 -2.33
C GLY A 146 0.70 -17.06 -2.28
N THR A 147 0.13 -16.92 -1.08
CA THR A 147 -1.33 -16.72 -0.89
C THR A 147 -1.73 -15.25 -0.88
N ALA A 148 -0.76 -14.35 -0.90
CA ALA A 148 -0.93 -12.92 -0.72
C ALA A 148 0.12 -12.14 -1.49
N PHE A 149 -0.23 -10.92 -1.87
CA PHE A 149 0.72 -9.92 -2.34
C PHE A 149 1.11 -8.99 -1.20
N ARG A 150 2.29 -8.36 -1.33
CA ARG A 150 2.80 -7.35 -0.40
C ARG A 150 3.15 -6.09 -1.15
N TYR A 151 2.92 -4.95 -0.53
CA TYR A 151 3.31 -3.65 -1.07
C TYR A 151 3.78 -2.72 0.06
N GLN A 152 4.89 -2.03 -0.17
CA GLN A 152 5.51 -1.14 0.81
C GLN A 152 5.38 0.30 0.36
N TYR A 153 4.83 1.14 1.24
CA TYR A 153 4.78 2.59 1.11
C TYR A 153 5.89 3.19 1.97
N GLN A 154 6.49 4.26 1.46
CA GLN A 154 7.43 5.06 2.22
C GLN A 154 7.02 6.53 2.11
N HIS A 155 6.83 7.17 3.27
CA HIS A 155 6.50 8.59 3.35
C HIS A 155 7.52 9.31 4.23
N LEU A 156 7.91 10.50 3.81
CA LEU A 156 8.83 11.36 4.54
C LEU A 156 8.05 12.59 5.03
N LEU A 157 8.01 12.79 6.35
CA LEU A 157 7.53 14.04 6.94
C LEU A 157 8.75 14.92 7.24
N GLY A 158 8.88 16.02 6.51
CA GLY A 158 9.75 17.14 6.88
C GLY A 158 8.90 18.36 7.27
N ASP A 159 9.44 19.21 8.13
CA ASP A 159 8.83 20.48 8.55
C ASP A 159 7.55 20.33 9.39
N LEU A 160 7.68 19.65 10.54
CA LEU A 160 6.73 19.82 11.65
C LEU A 160 6.96 21.22 12.23
N PRO A 161 5.94 22.07 12.39
CA PRO A 161 6.11 23.42 12.89
C PRO A 161 6.76 23.38 14.27
N ALA A 162 8.01 23.83 14.34
CA ALA A 162 8.68 24.02 15.62
C ALA A 162 7.86 25.03 16.43
N GLN A 163 7.45 24.66 17.64
CA GLN A 163 6.79 25.60 18.54
C GLN A 163 7.69 26.82 18.68
N THR A 164 7.18 27.98 18.27
CA THR A 164 7.83 29.23 18.60
C THR A 164 7.60 29.41 20.08
N HIS A 165 8.58 29.00 20.90
CA HIS A 165 8.63 29.37 22.31
C HIS A 165 8.72 30.89 22.37
N THR A 166 7.57 31.57 22.40
CA THR A 166 7.49 32.98 22.72
C THR A 166 7.88 33.09 24.18
N LEU A 167 9.18 33.34 24.42
CA LEU A 167 9.64 33.93 25.67
C LEU A 167 8.89 35.23 25.85
N SER A 168 7.80 35.18 26.59
CA SER A 168 7.16 36.34 27.19
C SER A 168 8.18 36.91 28.19
N GLN A 169 9.05 37.79 27.70
CA GLN A 169 9.63 38.82 28.54
C GLN A 169 8.48 39.73 28.97
N ALA A 170 8.02 39.54 30.20
CA ALA A 170 7.23 40.51 30.92
C ALA A 170 8.03 40.95 32.14
N ASN A 171 8.74 42.07 31.93
CA ASN A 171 9.08 43.16 32.86
C ASN A 171 9.41 42.82 34.33
#